data_AF-A0A183DEZ0-F1
#
_entry.id   AF-A0A183DEZ0-F1
#
_cell.length_a   1.000
_cell.length_b   1.000
_cell.length_c   1.000
_cell.angle_alpha   90.00
_cell.angle_beta   90.00
_cell.angle_gamma   90.00
#
_symmetry.space_group_name_H-M   'P 1'
#
loop_
_entity.id
_entity.type
_entity.pdbx_description
1 polymer ?
#
loop_
_entity_poly.entity_id
_entity_poly.type
_entity_poly.pdbx_seq_one_letter_code
_entity_poly.pdbx_strand_id
1 'polypeptide(L)'
;MMSIVCDTSDTAAECITYLKEQRFARETFLPLASLLVRPINEKLRDISEPRGVHLVFDVIQCNNSVARKALQFACGNALLCETPEDAK
;
A
#
# COMPACT_ATOMS: atom_id res chain seq x y z
N MET A 1 -4.32 -5.19 9.32
CA MET A 1 -4.69 -3.81 8.94
C MET A 1 -5.70 -3.91 7.81
N MET A 2 -6.88 -3.31 7.98
CA MET A 2 -7.96 -3.31 6.97
C MET A 2 -8.11 -1.86 6.49
N SER A 3 -8.10 -1.65 5.17
CA SER A 3 -8.28 -0.32 4.58
C SER A 3 -9.07 -0.42 3.28
N ILE A 4 -9.97 0.54 3.07
CA ILE A 4 -10.90 0.58 1.96
C ILE A 4 -10.34 1.52 0.89
N VAL A 5 -9.97 0.97 -0.26
CA VAL A 5 -9.52 1.76 -1.41
C VAL A 5 -10.73 2.34 -2.12
N CYS A 6 -10.73 3.65 -2.36
CA CYS A 6 -11.78 4.36 -3.09
C CYS A 6 -11.15 5.30 -4.11
N ASP A 7 -11.96 5.82 -5.03
CA ASP A 7 -11.55 6.69 -6.13
C ASP A 7 -11.16 8.10 -5.66
N THR A 8 -12.03 8.78 -4.92
CA THR A 8 -11.87 10.20 -4.56
C THR A 8 -12.03 10.46 -3.06
N SER A 9 -11.55 11.62 -2.61
CA SER A 9 -11.77 12.08 -1.23
C SER A 9 -13.25 12.33 -0.93
N ASP A 10 -14.04 12.73 -1.93
CA ASP A 10 -15.46 13.02 -1.77
C ASP A 10 -16.24 11.72 -1.51
N THR A 11 -16.00 10.68 -2.32
CA THR A 11 -16.55 9.34 -2.11
C THR A 11 -16.17 8.77 -0.74
N ALA A 12 -14.91 8.96 -0.30
CA ALA A 12 -14.49 8.58 1.04
C ALA A 12 -15.29 9.32 2.13
N ALA A 13 -15.50 10.63 1.97
CA ALA A 13 -16.25 11.45 2.93
C ALA A 13 -17.73 11.06 3.02
N GLU A 14 -18.36 10.74 1.89
CA GLU A 14 -19.73 10.22 1.83
C GLU A 14 -19.84 8.88 2.55
N CYS A 15 -18.95 7.93 2.27
CA CYS A 15 -18.93 6.64 2.96
C CYS A 15 -18.70 6.79 4.47
N ILE A 16 -17.80 7.68 4.89
CA ILE A 16 -17.55 7.97 6.31
C ILE A 16 -18.80 8.55 6.97
N THR A 17 -19.50 9.47 6.30
CA THR A 17 -20.76 10.05 6.80
C THR A 17 -21.81 8.97 6.98
N TYR A 18 -21.99 8.10 5.98
CA TYR A 18 -22.89 6.96 6.06
C TYR A 18 -22.57 6.03 7.25
N LEU A 19 -21.30 5.65 7.44
CA LEU A 19 -20.90 4.81 8.56
C LEU A 19 -21.25 5.45 9.92
N LYS A 20 -21.09 6.78 10.05
CA LYS A 20 -21.45 7.52 11.27
C LYS A 20 -22.96 7.53 11.51
N GLU A 21 -23.77 7.79 10.49
CA GLU A 21 -25.23 7.80 10.60
C GLU A 21 -25.79 6.44 11.03
N GLN A 22 -25.22 5.37 10.48
CA GLN A 22 -25.59 3.99 10.82
C GLN A 22 -24.93 3.48 12.12
N ARG A 23 -24.08 4.29 12.77
CA ARG A 23 -23.33 3.95 13.99
C ARG A 23 -22.45 2.70 13.84
N PHE A 24 -21.89 2.49 12.65
CA PHE A 24 -20.91 1.44 12.40
C PHE A 24 -19.54 1.82 12.97
N ALA A 25 -18.65 0.82 13.03
CA ALA A 25 -17.27 1.01 13.44
C ALA A 25 -16.52 1.95 12.47
N ARG A 26 -15.47 2.60 12.98
CA ARG A 26 -14.59 3.46 12.17
C ARG A 26 -13.74 2.58 11.25
N GLU A 27 -13.71 2.96 9.98
CA GLU A 27 -12.84 2.35 8.96
C GLU A 27 -11.77 3.33 8.46
N THR A 28 -10.75 2.80 7.80
CA THR A 28 -9.69 3.59 7.14
C THR A 28 -9.92 3.59 5.63
N PHE A 29 -9.99 4.77 5.02
CA PHE A 29 -10.17 4.94 3.59
C PHE A 29 -8.89 5.44 2.91
N LEU A 30 -8.59 4.93 1.72
CA LEU A 30 -7.46 5.31 0.87
C LEU A 30 -8.00 5.86 -0.46
N PRO A 31 -8.25 7.17 -0.56
CA PRO A 31 -8.74 7.82 -1.77
C PRO A 31 -7.63 7.97 -2.82
N LEU A 32 -7.71 7.23 -3.93
CA LEU A 32 -6.64 7.13 -4.92
C LEU A 32 -6.29 8.45 -5.61
N ALA A 33 -7.28 9.32 -5.86
CA ALA A 33 -7.08 10.62 -6.50
C ALA A 33 -6.15 11.54 -5.68
N SER A 34 -6.29 11.52 -4.36
CA SER A 34 -5.54 12.38 -3.44
C SER A 34 -4.43 11.65 -2.68
N LEU A 35 -4.32 10.32 -2.82
CA LEU A 35 -3.30 9.52 -2.15
C LEU A 35 -1.90 9.97 -2.57
N LEU A 36 -1.12 10.45 -1.61
CA LEU A 36 0.29 10.80 -1.82
C LEU A 36 1.15 9.56 -1.61
N VAL A 37 1.87 9.16 -2.65
CA VAL A 37 2.77 7.99 -2.61
C VAL A 37 4.21 8.43 -2.79
N ARG A 38 5.12 7.83 -2.03
CA ARG A 38 6.55 8.02 -2.25
C ARG A 38 6.98 7.17 -3.44
N PRO A 39 7.84 7.68 -4.34
CA PRO A 39 8.36 6.89 -5.44
C PRO A 39 9.17 5.70 -4.90
N ILE A 40 9.07 4.58 -5.61
CA ILE A 40 9.91 3.42 -5.34
C ILE A 40 11.35 3.78 -5.68
N ASN A 41 12.29 3.46 -4.78
CA ASN A 41 13.70 3.62 -5.03
C ASN A 41 14.19 2.43 -5.85
N GLU A 42 14.26 2.64 -7.17
CA GLU A 42 14.69 1.64 -8.14
C GLU A 42 16.05 0.99 -7.81
N LYS A 43 16.97 1.74 -7.16
CA LYS A 43 18.28 1.21 -6.74
C LYS A 43 18.19 0.05 -5.76
N LEU A 44 17.06 -0.09 -5.05
CA LEU A 44 16.85 -1.19 -4.12
C LEU A 44 16.58 -2.53 -4.85
N ARG A 45 16.24 -2.49 -6.14
CA ARG A 45 16.13 -3.71 -6.98
C ARG A 45 17.48 -4.27 -7.38
N ASP A 46 18.53 -3.45 -7.32
CA ASP A 46 19.90 -3.83 -7.69
C ASP A 46 20.66 -4.52 -6.54
N ILE A 47 20.04 -4.69 -5.38
CA ILE A 47 20.65 -5.40 -4.25
C ILE A 47 20.80 -6.87 -4.62
N SER A 48 22.04 -7.29 -4.88
CA SER A 48 22.38 -8.67 -5.24
C SER A 48 22.91 -9.48 -4.06
N GLU A 49 23.40 -8.82 -3.00
CA GLU A 49 23.93 -9.44 -1.79
C GLU A 49 23.41 -8.67 -0.55
N PRO A 50 22.81 -9.35 0.44
CA PRO A 50 22.49 -10.78 0.45
C PRO A 50 21.50 -11.18 -0.66
N ARG A 51 21.55 -12.45 -1.06
CA ARG A 51 20.68 -12.98 -2.13
C ARG A 51 19.23 -13.02 -1.68
N GLY A 52 18.31 -12.98 -2.65
CA GLY A 52 16.87 -13.10 -2.38
C GLY A 52 16.24 -11.84 -1.77
N VAL A 53 16.92 -10.70 -1.85
CA VAL A 53 16.37 -9.40 -1.43
C VAL A 53 15.52 -8.81 -2.56
N HIS A 54 14.25 -8.53 -2.25
CA HIS A 54 13.31 -7.96 -3.21
C HIS A 54 12.47 -6.86 -2.57
N LEU A 55 12.01 -5.89 -3.36
CA LEU A 55 11.00 -4.95 -2.89
C LEU A 55 9.67 -5.68 -2.65
N VAL A 56 9.05 -5.43 -1.50
CA VAL A 56 7.73 -5.99 -1.17
C VAL A 56 6.68 -5.62 -2.23
N PHE A 57 6.82 -4.44 -2.82
CA PHE A 57 5.95 -3.98 -3.91
C PHE A 57 5.99 -4.90 -5.15
N ASP A 58 7.14 -5.53 -5.44
CA ASP A 58 7.34 -6.34 -6.64
C ASP A 58 6.86 -7.78 -6.48
N VAL A 59 6.82 -8.29 -5.24
CA VAL A 59 6.38 -9.67 -4.96
C VAL A 59 4.86 -9.79 -4.83
N ILE A 60 4.14 -8.67 -4.61
CA ILE A 60 2.68 -8.68 -4.48
C ILE A 60 2.03 -8.56 -5.86
N GLN A 61 1.30 -9.60 -6.25
CA GLN A 61 0.50 -9.60 -7.48
C GLN A 61 -0.83 -8.87 -7.25
N CYS A 62 -0.97 -7.69 -7.86
CA CYS A 62 -2.22 -6.92 -7.83
C CYS A 62 -2.86 -6.93 -9.22
N ASN A 63 -3.93 -7.70 -9.37
CA ASN A 63 -4.68 -7.82 -10.63
C ASN A 63 -5.48 -6.55 -10.96
N ASN A 64 -5.73 -5.70 -9.97
CA ASN A 64 -6.41 -4.42 -10.16
C ASN A 64 -5.37 -3.30 -10.30
N SER A 65 -5.15 -2.84 -11.54
CA SER A 65 -4.19 -1.78 -11.84
C SER A 65 -4.50 -0.46 -11.13
N VAL A 66 -5.78 -0.17 -10.88
CA VAL A 66 -6.24 1.04 -10.18
C VAL A 66 -5.80 1.02 -8.71
N ALA A 67 -5.83 -0.15 -8.07
CA ALA A 67 -5.40 -0.33 -6.69
C ALA A 67 -3.86 -0.34 -6.51
N ARG A 68 -3.08 -0.38 -7.60
CA ARG A 68 -1.62 -0.44 -7.55
C ARG A 68 -1.00 0.75 -6.82
N LYS A 69 -1.61 1.93 -6.88
CA LYS A 69 -1.17 3.12 -6.13
C LYS A 69 -1.36 2.95 -4.62
N ALA A 70 -2.45 2.32 -4.18
CA ALA A 70 -2.65 1.98 -2.76
C ALA A 70 -1.65 0.91 -2.29
N LEU A 71 -1.29 -0.03 -3.16
CA LEU A 71 -0.23 -1.00 -2.86
C LEU A 71 1.13 -0.30 -2.66
N GLN A 72 1.48 0.63 -3.54
CA GLN A 72 2.71 1.43 -3.39
C GLN A 72 2.73 2.23 -2.09
N PHE A 73 1.59 2.81 -1.71
CA PHE A 73 1.44 3.52 -0.44
C PHE A 73 1.71 2.60 0.76
N ALA A 74 1.15 1.38 0.74
CA ALA A 74 1.27 0.43 1.84
C ALA A 74 2.68 -0.17 1.95
N CYS A 75 3.29 -0.53 0.81
CA CYS A 75 4.60 -1.20 0.79
C CYS A 75 5.76 -0.21 0.90
N GLY A 76 5.67 0.96 0.24
CA GLY A 76 6.79 1.88 0.10
C GLY A 76 8.05 1.18 -0.42
N ASN A 77 9.19 1.50 0.18
CA ASN A 77 10.49 0.90 -0.11
C ASN A 77 10.85 -0.26 0.83
N ALA A 78 9.85 -0.96 1.38
CA ALA A 78 10.08 -2.13 2.21
C ALA A 78 10.76 -3.23 1.39
N LEU A 79 11.74 -3.89 2.00
CA LEU A 79 12.46 -5.03 1.45
C LEU A 79 11.98 -6.32 2.12
N LEU A 80 11.95 -7.37 1.34
CA LEU A 80 11.77 -8.75 1.74
C LEU A 80 13.13 -9.44 1.62
N CYS A 81 13.54 -10.16 2.67
CA CYS A 81 14.73 -11.01 2.67
C CYS A 81 14.30 -12.44 3.05
N GLU A 82 15.13 -13.44 2.74
CA GLU A 82 14.81 -14.85 3.02
C GLU A 82 14.99 -15.21 4.51
N THR A 83 16.04 -14.68 5.15
CA THR A 83 16.37 -14.98 6.54
C THR A 83 16.35 -13.75 7.45
N PRO A 84 16.10 -13.91 8.75
CA PRO A 84 16.22 -12.82 9.73
C PRO A 84 17.65 -12.25 9.80
N GLU A 85 18.67 -13.05 9.52
CA GLU A 85 20.07 -12.62 9.49
C GLU A 85 20.33 -11.62 8.37
N ASP A 86 19.73 -11.83 7.19
CA ASP A 86 19.82 -10.93 6.02
C ASP A 86 19.07 -9.60 6.22
N ALA A 87 18.14 -9.56 7.18
CA ALA A 87 17.31 -8.39 7.48
C ALA A 87 17.93 -7.43 8.52
N LYS A 88 19.08 -7.78 9.09
CA LYS A 88 19.82 -6.93 10.04
C LYS A 88 20.58 -5.82 9.35
#